data_AF-A0A1H7Z6Y2-F1
#
_entry.id   AF-A0A1H7Z6Y2-F1
#
_cell.length_a   1.000
_cell.length_b   1.000
_cell.length_c   1.000
_cell.angle_alpha   90.00
_cell.angle_beta   90.00
_cell.angle_gamma   90.00
#
_symmetry.space_group_name_H-M   'P 1'
#
loop_
_entity.id
_entity.type
_entity.pdbx_description
1 polymer ?
#
loop_
_entity_poly.entity_id
_entity_poly.type
_entity_poly.pdbx_seq_one_letter_code
_entity_poly.pdbx_strand_id
1 'polypeptide(L)' 'MKKILSLSLIAAMLLFSSCYSHRTAGRSGKVPPGQAKKAYGKKSAKQFAPGQRKKNYNYRYD' A
#
# COMPACT_ATOMS: atom_id res chain seq x y z
N MET A 1 21.72 38.68 9.78
CA MET A 1 21.50 37.38 10.48
C MET A 1 20.10 36.82 10.25
N LYS A 2 19.02 37.60 10.50
CA LYS A 2 17.62 37.17 10.26
C LYS A 2 17.33 36.71 8.82
N LYS A 3 17.92 37.37 7.81
CA LYS A 3 17.78 37.02 6.38
C LYS A 3 18.51 35.73 5.97
N ILE A 4 19.64 35.44 6.62
CA ILE A 4 20.40 34.20 6.41
C ILE A 4 19.65 33.02 7.07
N LEU A 5 19.08 33.26 8.25
CA LEU A 5 18.24 32.29 8.96
C LEU A 5 16.96 31.96 8.16
N SER A 6 16.29 32.96 7.59
CA SER A 6 15.10 32.73 6.75
C SER A 6 15.43 31.97 5.46
N LEU A 7 16.58 32.25 4.85
CA LEU A 7 17.03 31.54 3.63
C LEU A 7 17.32 30.06 3.92
N SER A 8 17.95 29.77 5.05
CA SER A 8 18.22 28.40 5.51
C SER A 8 16.92 27.60 5.77
N LEU A 9 15.92 28.25 6.37
CA LEU A 9 14.62 27.62 6.67
C LEU A 9 13.88 27.19 5.39
N ILE A 10 13.88 28.05 4.37
CA ILE A 10 13.24 27.78 3.07
C ILE A 10 13.96 26.64 2.34
N ALA A 11 15.29 26.63 2.37
CA ALA A 11 16.09 25.56 1.78
C ALA A 11 15.82 24.20 2.44
N ALA A 12 15.70 24.16 3.77
CA ALA A 12 15.34 22.94 4.49
C ALA A 12 13.95 22.43 4.09
N MET A 13 12.95 23.31 3.97
CA MET A 13 11.60 22.93 3.59
C MET A 13 11.53 22.28 2.18
N LEU A 14 12.31 22.81 1.23
CA LEU A 14 12.39 22.27 -0.14
C LEU A 14 13.01 20.87 -0.16
N LEU A 15 14.01 20.59 0.68
CA LEU A 15 14.67 19.29 0.75
C LEU A 15 13.75 18.18 1.28
N PHE A 16 12.82 18.50 2.18
CA PHE A 16 11.87 17.52 2.73
C PHE A 16 10.62 17.33 1.86
N SER A 17 10.39 18.17 0.84
CA SER A 17 9.19 18.10 0.00
C SER A 17 9.15 16.90 -0.96
N SER A 18 10.27 16.19 -1.19
CA SER A 18 10.35 15.12 -2.21
C SER A 18 9.90 13.73 -1.72
N CYS A 19 9.54 13.59 -0.44
CA CYS A 19 9.16 12.29 0.12
C CYS A 19 7.71 11.93 -0.24
N TYR A 20 7.46 11.54 -1.49
CA TYR A 20 6.17 11.06 -1.95
C TYR A 20 6.17 9.54 -2.09
N SER A 21 5.27 8.86 -1.37
CA SER A 21 5.10 7.40 -1.50
C SER A 21 4.24 7.08 -2.72
N HIS A 22 4.85 6.55 -3.79
CA HIS A 22 4.13 6.12 -4.98
C HIS A 22 3.27 4.88 -4.67
N ARG A 23 1.95 5.04 -4.59
CA ARG A 23 1.00 3.92 -4.44
C ARG A 23 0.80 3.27 -5.80
N THR A 24 1.52 2.19 -6.10
CA THR A 24 1.25 1.36 -7.28
C THR A 24 0.05 0.45 -7.01
N ALA A 25 -1.17 0.96 -7.28
CA ALA A 25 -2.25 0.06 -7.65
C ALA A 25 -1.91 -0.43 -9.06
N GLY A 26 -1.59 -1.72 -9.22
CA GLY A 26 -1.32 -2.28 -10.55
C GLY A 26 -2.47 -2.00 -11.52
N ARG A 27 -2.26 -2.22 -12.83
CA ARG A 27 -3.15 -1.88 -13.97
C ARG A 27 -4.67 -2.16 -13.78
N SER A 28 -5.05 -3.00 -12.83
CA SER A 28 -6.44 -3.32 -12.49
C SER A 28 -7.09 -2.37 -11.44
N GLY A 29 -6.36 -1.44 -10.82
CA GLY A 29 -6.87 -0.60 -9.72
C GLY A 29 -7.19 -1.37 -8.43
N LYS A 30 -6.91 -2.68 -8.39
CA LYS A 30 -7.14 -3.56 -7.25
C LYS A 30 -5.96 -3.50 -6.29
N VAL A 31 -6.25 -3.58 -5.00
CA VAL A 31 -5.24 -3.72 -3.94
C VAL A 31 -4.44 -5.01 -4.20
N PRO A 32 -3.10 -4.94 -4.32
CA PRO A 32 -2.28 -6.13 -4.49
C PRO A 32 -2.50 -7.15 -3.38
N PRO A 33 -2.44 -8.46 -3.65
CA PRO A 33 -2.77 -9.50 -2.68
C PRO A 33 -1.92 -9.44 -1.40
N GLY A 34 -0.66 -8.98 -1.51
CA GLY A 34 0.20 -8.75 -0.34
C GLY A 34 -0.25 -7.58 0.53
N GLN A 35 -0.74 -6.49 -0.07
CA GLN A 35 -1.31 -5.36 0.67
C GLN A 35 -2.64 -5.74 1.32
N ALA A 36 -3.49 -6.48 0.60
CA ALA A 36 -4.72 -7.02 1.16
C ALA A 36 -4.43 -7.96 2.34
N LYS A 37 -3.50 -8.91 2.19
CA LYS A 37 -3.05 -9.79 3.29
C LYS A 37 -2.68 -9.00 4.54
N LYS A 38 -1.88 -7.93 4.40
CA LYS A 38 -1.46 -7.07 5.51
C LYS A 38 -2.65 -6.35 6.14
N ALA A 39 -3.51 -5.73 5.32
CA ALA A 39 -4.69 -5.01 5.79
C ALA A 39 -5.67 -5.92 6.56
N TYR A 40 -5.83 -7.18 6.12
CA TYR A 40 -6.71 -8.17 6.76
C TYR A 40 -6.01 -8.99 7.87
N GLY A 41 -4.73 -8.74 8.17
CA GLY A 41 -3.99 -9.49 9.20
C GLY A 41 -3.87 -11.00 8.95
N LYS A 42 -3.99 -11.46 7.69
CA LYS A 42 -3.98 -12.90 7.37
C LYS A 42 -2.56 -13.43 7.23
N LYS A 43 -2.33 -14.69 7.61
CA LYS A 43 -1.05 -15.36 7.43
C LYS A 43 -0.71 -15.66 5.96
N SER A 44 -1.70 -15.73 5.06
CA SER A 44 -1.51 -16.05 3.64
C SER A 44 -2.22 -15.08 2.70
N ALA A 45 -1.58 -14.76 1.56
CA ALA A 45 -2.14 -13.92 0.50
C ALA A 45 -2.97 -14.73 -0.52
N LYS A 46 -2.99 -16.06 -0.40
CA LYS A 46 -3.64 -16.97 -1.35
C LYS A 46 -5.12 -16.64 -1.54
N GLN A 47 -5.83 -16.27 -0.49
CA GLN A 47 -7.25 -15.91 -0.56
C GLN A 47 -7.52 -14.63 -1.36
N PHE A 48 -6.51 -13.77 -1.54
CA PHE A 48 -6.62 -12.49 -2.23
C PHE A 48 -6.02 -12.54 -3.64
N ALA A 49 -5.41 -13.66 -4.04
CA ALA A 49 -4.83 -13.81 -5.37
C ALA A 49 -5.92 -13.97 -6.46
N PRO A 50 -5.68 -13.44 -7.67
CA PRO A 50 -6.61 -13.61 -8.78
C PRO A 50 -6.83 -15.11 -9.10
N GLY A 51 -8.08 -15.49 -9.38
CA GLY A 51 -8.45 -16.89 -9.67
C GLY A 51 -8.66 -17.80 -8.44
N GLN A 52 -8.46 -17.31 -7.20
CA GLN A 52 -8.65 -18.13 -5.99
C GLN A 52 -10.09 -18.14 -5.44
N ARG A 53 -11.07 -17.55 -6.14
CA ARG A 53 -12.49 -17.73 -5.81
C ARG A 53 -12.98 -19.07 -6.34
N LYS A 54 -12.96 -20.10 -5.48
CA LYS A 54 -13.86 -21.28 -5.40
C LYS A 54 -13.09 -22.53 -4.93
N LYS A 55 -13.03 -22.72 -3.61
CA LYS A 55 -12.91 -24.04 -2.98
C LYS A 55 -13.91 -24.16 -1.82
N ASN A 56 -15.16 -23.81 -2.09
CA ASN A 56 -16.29 -24.29 -1.30
C ASN A 56 -17.00 -25.33 -2.18
N TYR A 57 -16.34 -26.46 -2.44
CA TYR A 57 -17.04 -27.62 -2.97
C TYR A 57 -17.71 -28.27 -1.76
N ASN A 58 -19.04 -28.28 -1.80
CA ASN A 58 -19.96 -29.04 -0.96
C ASN A 58 -19.31 -30.01 0.04
N TYR A 59 -19.30 -29.62 1.32
CA TYR A 59 -19.58 -30.57 2.40
C TYR A 59 -20.86 -30.07 3.08
N ARG A 60 -21.97 -30.24 2.36
CA ARG A 60 -23.29 -30.30 2.96
C ARG A 60 -23.39 -31.72 3.52
N TYR A 61 -23.55 -31.79 4.83
CA TYR A 61 -23.76 -33.01 5.64
C TYR A 61 -24.64 -34.04 4.92
N ASP A 62 -24.14 -35.28 4.83
CA ASP A 62 -24.96 -36.48 5.01
C ASP A 62 -25.00 -36.79 6.51
#